data_AF-A0A7H0LIY7-F1
#
_entry.id   AF-A0A7H0LIY7-F1
#
_cell.length_a   1.000
_cell.length_b   1.000
_cell.length_c   1.000
_cell.angle_alpha   90.00
_cell.angle_beta   90.00
_cell.angle_gamma   90.00
#
_symmetry.space_group_name_H-M   'P 1'
#
loop_
_entity.id
_entity.type
_entity.pdbx_description
1 polymer ?
#
loop_
_entity_poly.entity_id
_entity_poly.type
_entity_poly.pdbx_seq_one_letter_code
_entity_poly.pdbx_strand_id
1 'polypeptide(L)' 'MVDLKLARLPDRNPVKLTILVTPDLHQALADYAALYAETYAREEPVTELIPTMLASFLESDRAFTRARRGQAE' A
#
# COMPACT_ATOMS: atom_id res chain seq x y z
N MET A 1 -8.56 37.97 4.48
CA MET A 1 -7.73 36.94 3.81
C MET A 1 -8.66 35.78 3.50
N VAL A 2 -8.67 35.30 2.26
CA VAL A 2 -9.64 34.26 1.86
C VAL A 2 -9.12 32.91 2.34
N ASP A 3 -9.70 32.41 3.43
CA ASP A 3 -9.48 31.04 3.87
C ASP A 3 -10.02 30.08 2.81
N LEU A 4 -9.10 29.52 2.02
CA LEU A 4 -9.43 28.45 1.08
C LEU A 4 -9.96 27.25 1.88
N LYS A 5 -11.22 26.88 1.65
CA LYS A 5 -11.85 25.66 2.19
C LYS A 5 -11.12 24.37 1.76
N LEU A 6 -10.27 24.46 0.75
CA LEU A 6 -9.39 23.38 0.34
C LEU A 6 -8.05 23.54 1.08
N ALA A 7 -7.88 22.76 2.14
CA ALA A 7 -6.56 22.57 2.74
C ALA A 7 -5.56 22.12 1.67
N ARG A 8 -4.27 22.44 1.86
CA ARG A 8 -3.18 22.01 0.98
C ARG A 8 -3.36 20.52 0.68
N LEU A 9 -3.43 20.18 -0.61
CA LEU A 9 -3.55 18.79 -1.03
C LEU A 9 -2.43 17.98 -0.37
N PRO A 10 -2.73 16.77 0.14
CA PRO A 10 -1.71 15.93 0.74
C PRO A 10 -0.56 15.75 -0.24
N ASP A 11 0.66 15.68 0.28
CA ASP A 11 1.82 15.39 -0.55
C ASP A 11 1.59 14.03 -1.22
N ARG A 12 1.46 14.05 -2.55
CA ARG A 12 1.22 12.87 -3.38
C ARG A 12 2.51 12.34 -3.99
N ASN A 13 3.67 12.89 -3.63
CA ASN A 13 4.91 12.40 -4.17
C ASN A 13 5.18 10.97 -3.66
N PRO A 14 5.25 9.98 -4.56
CA PRO A 14 5.57 8.63 -4.16
C PRO A 14 6.98 8.59 -3.56
N VAL A 15 7.10 7.98 -2.38
CA VAL A 15 8.39 7.76 -1.73
C VAL A 15 8.95 6.43 -2.21
N LYS A 16 10.12 6.45 -2.87
CA LYS A 16 10.81 5.22 -3.28
C LYS A 16 11.38 4.52 -2.04
N LEU A 17 10.95 3.30 -1.80
CA LEU A 17 11.39 2.46 -0.69
C LEU A 17 12.12 1.23 -1.26
N THR A 18 13.36 1.01 -0.83
CA THR A 18 14.16 -0.17 -1.23
C THR A 18 14.16 -1.16 -0.08
N ILE A 19 13.69 -2.38 -0.32
CA ILE A 19 13.59 -3.44 0.69
C ILE A 19 14.32 -4.69 0.23
N LEU A 20 14.85 -5.44 1.21
CA LEU A 20 15.29 -6.80 1.03
C LEU A 20 14.20 -7.72 1.56
N VAL A 21 13.79 -8.69 0.75
CA VAL A 21 12.80 -9.70 1.13
C VAL A 21 13.47 -11.07 1.19
N THR A 22 12.93 -11.96 2.02
CA THR A 22 13.41 -13.34 2.05
C THR A 22 13.03 -14.06 0.74
N PRO A 23 13.77 -15.12 0.36
CA PRO A 23 13.42 -15.92 -0.81
C PRO A 23 11.99 -16.46 -0.77
N ASP A 24 11.53 -16.91 0.40
CA ASP A 24 10.16 -17.41 0.60
C ASP A 24 9.11 -16.34 0.32
N LEU A 25 9.34 -15.11 0.79
CA LEU A 25 8.43 -13.99 0.54
C LEU A 25 8.44 -13.59 -0.94
N HIS A 26 9.61 -13.60 -1.59
CA HIS A 26 9.71 -13.34 -3.02
C HIS A 26 8.91 -14.38 -3.84
N GLN A 27 9.00 -15.66 -3.50
CA GLN A 27 8.23 -16.71 -4.17
C GLN A 27 6.73 -16.53 -3.96
N ALA A 28 6.29 -16.30 -2.73
CA ALA A 28 4.87 -16.07 -2.42
C ALA A 28 4.31 -14.85 -3.16
N LEU A 29 5.10 -13.79 -3.30
CA LEU A 29 4.76 -12.59 -4.07
C LEU A 29 4.61 -12.88 -5.57
N ALA A 30 5.50 -13.69 -6.14
CA ALA A 30 5.41 -14.13 -7.53
C ALA A 30 4.17 -15.00 -7.79
N ASP A 31 3.91 -15.96 -6.90
CA ASP A 31 2.74 -16.84 -6.98
C ASP A 31 1.43 -16.03 -6.90
N TYR A 32 1.38 -15.04 -6.01
CA TYR A 32 0.22 -14.14 -5.92
C TYR A 32 0.01 -13.33 -7.20
N ALA A 33 1.09 -12.80 -7.80
CA ALA A 33 0.99 -12.05 -9.04
C ALA A 33 0.47 -12.91 -10.21
N ALA A 34 0.90 -14.17 -10.29
CA ALA A 34 0.38 -15.12 -11.27
C ALA A 34 -1.13 -15.37 -11.07
N LEU A 35 -1.55 -15.63 -9.84
CA LEU A 35 -2.97 -15.84 -9.52
C LEU A 35 -3.82 -14.59 -9.80
N TYR A 36 -3.29 -13.40 -9.51
CA TYR A 36 -3.94 -12.13 -9.84
C TYR A 36 -4.14 -11.99 -11.35
N ALA A 37 -3.12 -12.31 -12.15
CA ALA A 37 -3.20 -12.28 -13.61
C ALA A 37 -4.23 -13.28 -14.15
N GLU A 38 -4.29 -14.50 -13.60
CA GLU A 38 -5.31 -15.50 -13.95
C GLU A 38 -6.72 -15.01 -13.61
N THR A 39 -6.89 -14.38 -12.44
CA THR A 39 -8.20 -13.93 -11.93
C THR A 39 -8.74 -12.74 -12.71
N TYR A 40 -7.88 -11.78 -13.07
CA TYR A 40 -8.27 -10.51 -13.68
C TYR A 40 -7.87 -10.37 -15.14
N ALA A 41 -7.33 -11.44 -15.76
CA ALA A 41 -6.79 -11.46 -17.11
C ALA A 41 -5.80 -10.32 -17.40
N ARG A 42 -5.08 -9.89 -16.38
CA ARG A 42 -4.18 -8.73 -16.43
C ARG A 42 -2.92 -8.99 -15.62
N GLU A 43 -1.80 -9.08 -16.33
CA GLU A 43 -0.49 -9.13 -15.72
C GLU A 43 -0.13 -7.75 -15.15
N GLU A 44 0.10 -7.70 -13.85
CA GLU A 44 0.64 -6.55 -13.15
C GLU A 44 1.91 -6.97 -12.43
N PRO A 45 3.01 -6.21 -12.53
CA PRO A 45 4.24 -6.55 -11.84
C PRO A 45 4.02 -6.47 -10.34
N VAL A 46 4.65 -7.38 -9.59
CA VAL A 46 4.48 -7.45 -8.14
C VAL A 46 4.82 -6.13 -7.44
N THR A 47 5.73 -5.33 -8.01
CA THR A 47 6.09 -4.00 -7.51
C THR A 47 4.93 -3.00 -7.50
N GLU A 48 3.94 -3.16 -8.38
CA GLU A 48 2.72 -2.34 -8.42
C GLU A 48 1.63 -2.92 -7.49
N LEU A 49 1.66 -4.23 -7.24
CA LEU A 49 0.75 -4.89 -6.30
C LEU A 49 1.14 -4.62 -4.84
N ILE A 50 2.45 -4.58 -4.52
CA ILE A 50 2.97 -4.41 -3.16
C ILE A 50 2.40 -3.17 -2.44
N PRO A 51 2.40 -1.95 -3.03
CA PRO A 51 1.81 -0.78 -2.37
C PRO A 51 0.35 -0.97 -1.99
N THR A 52 -0.43 -1.60 -2.87
CA THR A 52 -1.85 -1.89 -2.62
C THR A 52 -2.03 -2.93 -1.53
N MET A 53 -1.26 -4.03 -1.56
CA MET A 53 -1.25 -5.05 -0.51
C MET A 53 -0.92 -4.46 0.86
N LEU A 54 0.11 -3.60 0.94
CA LEU A 54 0.52 -2.94 2.18
C LEU A 54 -0.55 -1.98 2.68
N ALA A 55 -1.17 -1.20 1.80
CA ALA A 55 -2.27 -0.32 2.16
C ALA A 55 -3.45 -1.12 2.74
N SER A 56 -3.90 -2.17 2.05
CA SER A 56 -4.96 -3.05 2.54
C SER A 56 -4.62 -3.73 3.87
N PHE A 57 -3.36 -4.15 4.05
CA PHE A 57 -2.90 -4.71 5.32
C PHE A 57 -3.03 -3.70 6.47
N LEU A 58 -2.50 -2.48 6.29
CA LEU A 58 -2.55 -1.41 7.29
C LEU A 58 -3.99 -0.99 7.61
N GLU A 59 -4.87 -0.95 6.61
CA GLU A 59 -6.30 -0.66 6.79
C GLU A 59 -7.04 -1.78 7.52
N SER A 60 -6.65 -3.04 7.30
CA SER A 60 -7.26 -4.21 7.95
C SER A 60 -6.87 -4.34 9.42
N ASP A 61 -5.71 -3.81 9.82
CA ASP A 61 -5.25 -3.81 11.19
C ASP A 61 -5.98 -2.75 12.03
N ARG A 62 -7.00 -3.22 12.77
CA ARG A 62 -7.80 -2.39 13.67
C ARG A 62 -7.00 -1.83 14.84
N ALA A 63 -6.02 -2.57 15.36
CA ALA A 63 -5.21 -2.12 16.48
C ALA A 63 -4.30 -0.98 16.03
N PHE A 64 -3.66 -1.14 14.87
CA PHE A 64 -2.89 -0.09 14.22
C PHE A 64 -3.74 1.13 13.90
N THR A 65 -4.91 0.95 13.29
CA THR A 65 -5.81 2.06 12.92
C THR A 65 -6.26 2.86 14.14
N ARG A 66 -6.56 2.19 15.26
CA ARG A 66 -6.91 2.85 16.53
C ARG A 66 -5.73 3.63 17.11
N ALA A 67 -4.55 3.02 17.17
CA ALA A 67 -3.34 3.68 17.67
C ALA A 67 -2.99 4.92 16.83
N ARG A 68 -3.08 4.82 15.50
CA ARG A 68 -2.81 5.94 14.59
C ARG A 68 -3.77 7.11 14.77
N ARG A 69 -5.06 6.84 15.02
CA ARG A 69 -6.06 7.90 15.30
C ARG A 69 -5.77 8.60 16.63
N GLY A 70 -5.44 7.84 17.68
CA GLY A 70 -5.10 8.41 18.99
C GLY A 70 -3.77 9.15 19.05
N GLN A 71 -2.92 9.06 18.02
CA GLN A 71 -1.70 9.88 17.86
C GLN A 71 -1.91 11.14 17.03
N ALA A 72 -3.06 11.27 16.35
CA ALA A 72 -3.41 12.43 15.53
C ALA A 72 -4.35 13.42 16.25
N GLU A 73 -4.75 13.10 17.49
CA GLU A 73 -5.42 13.99 18.45
C GLU A 73 -4.40 14.61 19.40
#